data_AF-A0A3P7QHB4-F1
#
_entry.id   AF-A0A3P7QHB4-F1
#
_cell.length_a   1.000
_cell.length_b   1.000
_cell.length_c   1.000
_cell.angle_alpha   90.00
_cell.angle_beta   90.00
_cell.angle_gamma   90.00
#
_symmetry.space_group_name_H-M   'P 1'
#
loop_
_entity.id
_entity.type
_entity.pdbx_description
1 polymer ?
#
loop_
_entity_poly.entity_id
_entity_poly.type
_entity_poly.pdbx_seq_one_letter_code
_entity_poly.pdbx_strand_id
1 'polypeptide(L)' 'MLPGDIIVAIDGKQITNAAEVSAAVDKNESLSLTVVRRGKRLDIPNVATEAV' A
#
# COMPACT_ATOMS: atom_id res chain seq x y z
N MET A 1 -3.59 3.87 -7.53
CA MET A 1 -3.82 2.40 -7.55
C MET A 1 -4.99 2.09 -8.47
N LEU A 2 -5.15 0.84 -8.89
CA LEU A 2 -6.30 0.39 -9.67
C LEU A 2 -7.10 -0.66 -8.90
N PRO A 3 -8.42 -0.76 -9.12
CA PRO A 3 -9.21 -1.88 -8.59
C PRO A 3 -8.60 -3.23 -9.01
N GLY A 4 -8.50 -4.14 -8.06
CA GLY A 4 -7.87 -5.45 -8.26
C GLY A 4 -6.36 -5.50 -7.97
N ASP A 5 -5.74 -4.38 -7.58
CA ASP A 5 -4.41 -4.40 -6.98
C ASP A 5 -4.45 -5.08 -5.60
N ILE A 6 -3.51 -5.98 -5.36
CA ILE A 6 -3.32 -6.60 -4.04
C ILE A 6 -2.08 -5.98 -3.41
N ILE A 7 -2.23 -5.22 -2.32
CA ILE A 7 -1.09 -4.67 -1.58
C ILE A 7 -0.36 -5.82 -0.87
N VAL A 8 0.97 -5.85 -1.00
CA VAL A 8 1.83 -6.86 -0.36
C VAL A 8 2.95 -6.25 0.47
N ALA A 9 3.26 -4.95 0.30
CA ALA A 9 4.17 -4.22 1.16
C ALA A 9 3.82 -2.73 1.22
N ILE A 10 4.22 -2.09 2.32
CA ILE A 10 4.12 -0.64 2.55
C ILE A 10 5.49 -0.15 3.03
N ASP A 11 6.03 0.88 2.39
CA ASP A 11 7.35 1.45 2.64
C ASP A 11 8.47 0.38 2.67
N GLY A 12 8.37 -0.59 1.76
CA GLY A 12 9.30 -1.72 1.66
C GLY A 12 9.13 -2.80 2.75
N LYS A 13 8.19 -2.64 3.69
CA LYS A 13 7.86 -3.65 4.70
C LYS A 13 6.71 -4.52 4.22
N GLN A 14 6.94 -5.83 4.16
CA GLN A 14 5.91 -6.79 3.82
C GLN A 14 4.78 -6.74 4.85
N ILE A 15 3.54 -6.66 4.37
CA ILE A 15 2.36 -6.72 5.23
C ILE A 15 1.75 -8.12 5.18
N THR A 16 1.12 -8.53 6.28
CA THR A 16 0.47 -9.85 6.39
C THR A 16 -1.04 -9.76 6.55
N ASN A 17 -1.56 -8.60 6.92
CA ASN A 17 -2.98 -8.37 7.17
C ASN A 17 -3.39 -6.91 6.87
N ALA A 18 -4.70 -6.68 6.83
CA ALA A 18 -5.27 -5.36 6.53
C ALA A 18 -5.09 -4.33 7.66
N ALA A 19 -4.94 -4.76 8.91
CA ALA A 19 -4.76 -3.83 10.03
C ALA A 19 -3.42 -3.07 9.94
N GLU A 20 -2.38 -3.72 9.41
CA GLU A 20 -1.11 -3.07 9.10
C GLU A 20 -1.26 -1.95 8.06
N VAL A 21 -2.19 -2.09 7.12
CA VAL A 21 -2.50 -1.05 6.12
C VAL A 21 -3.12 0.17 6.80
N SER A 22 -4.18 -0.04 7.59
CA SER A 22 -4.84 1.04 8.31
C SER A 22 -3.88 1.81 9.22
N ALA A 23 -3.05 1.09 9.98
CA ALA A 23 -2.06 1.71 10.86
C ALA A 23 -0.99 2.53 10.11
N ALA A 24 -0.68 2.16 8.86
CA ALA A 24 0.27 2.93 8.05
C ALA A 24 -0.37 4.19 7.48
N VAL A 25 -1.65 4.12 7.09
CA VAL A 25 -2.45 5.25 6.60
C VAL A 25 -2.60 6.32 7.68
N ASP A 26 -2.90 5.92 8.92
CA ASP A 26 -3.09 6.86 10.03
C ASP A 26 -1.79 7.58 10.44
N LYS A 27 -0.63 7.00 10.12
CA LYS A 27 0.68 7.52 10.56
C LYS A 27 1.36 8.46 9.57
N ASN A 28 1.03 8.37 8.29
CA ASN A 28 1.79 9.06 7.23
C ASN A 28 0.84 9.73 6.25
N GLU A 29 1.20 10.91 5.76
CA GLU A 29 0.46 11.64 4.70
C GLU A 29 0.67 11.01 3.31
N SER A 30 1.76 10.26 3.13
CA SER A 30 2.02 9.51 1.90
C SER A 30 2.77 8.22 2.18
N LEU A 31 2.50 7.21 1.34
CA LEU A 31 3.03 5.85 1.47
C LEU A 31 3.61 5.36 0.15
N SER A 32 4.64 4.52 0.21
CA SER A 32 5.10 3.74 -0.95
C SER A 32 4.51 2.34 -0.88
N LEU A 33 3.69 1.96 -1.85
CA LEU A 33 3.01 0.67 -1.86
C LEU A 33 3.64 -0.28 -2.87
N THR A 34 3.91 -1.52 -2.47
CA THR A 34 4.16 -2.61 -3.41
C THR A 34 2.87 -3.40 -3.59
N VAL A 35 2.42 -3.51 -4.84
CA VAL A 35 1.21 -4.24 -5.20
C VAL A 35 1.51 -5.39 -6.16
N VAL A 36 0.68 -6.42 -6.14
CA VAL A 36 0.62 -7.44 -7.18
C VAL A 36 -0.57 -7.12 -8.10
N ARG A 37 -0.26 -6.87 -9.37
CA ARG A 37 -1.25 -6.64 -10.43
C ARG A 37 -1.04 -7.67 -11.54
N ARG A 38 -2.04 -8.52 -11.77
CA ARG A 38 -1.96 -9.59 -12.80
C ARG A 38 -0.71 -10.46 -12.65
N GLY A 39 -0.36 -10.82 -11.41
CA GLY A 39 0.83 -11.63 -11.08
C GLY A 39 2.17 -10.90 -11.13
N LYS A 40 2.21 -9.61 -11.48
CA LYS A 40 3.44 -8.80 -11.50
C LYS A 40 3.50 -7.91 -10.26
N ARG A 41 4.68 -7.83 -9.64
CA ARG A 41 4.94 -6.86 -8.57
C ARG A 41 5.23 -5.48 -9.18
N LEU A 42 4.58 -4.46 -8.64
CA LEU A 42 4.71 -3.07 -9.05
C LEU A 42 4.87 -2.21 -7.78
N ASP A 43 5.83 -1.30 -7.81
CA ASP A 43 6.01 -0.31 -6.76
C ASP A 43 5.33 1.00 -7.18
N ILE A 44 4.51 1.54 -6.28
CA ILE A 44 3.76 2.77 -6.46
C ILE A 44 4.20 3.73 -5.36
N PRO A 45 5.10 4.69 -5.66
CA PRO A 45 5.53 5.68 -4.69
C PRO A 45 4.48 6.78 -4.49
N ASN A 46 4.57 7.49 -3.36
CA ASN A 46 3.83 8.72 -3.07
C ASN A 46 2.29 8.56 -3.18
N VAL A 47 1.76 7.45 -2.70
CA VAL A 47 0.31 7.27 -2.56
C VAL A 47 -0.15 8.15 -1.41
N ALA A 48 -0.89 9.20 -1.73
CA ALA A 48 -1.47 10.09 -0.72
C ALA A 48 -2.49 9.34 0.12
N THR A 49 -2.43 9.53 1.43
CA THR A 49 -3.45 9.06 2.35
C THR A 49 -4.52 10.15 2.42
N GLU A 50 -5.72 9.86 1.93
CA GLU A 50 -6.84 10.76 2.19
C GLU A 50 -7.24 10.59 3.66
N ALA A 51 -7.17 11.69 4.42
CA ALA A 51 -7.74 11.72 5.76
C ALA A 51 -9.26 11.60 5.62
N VAL A 52 -9.81 10.50 6.15
CA VAL A 52 -11.25 10.24 6.23
C VAL A 52 -11.90 11.13 7.29
#